data_AF-A0A4U1BGJ0-F1
#
_entry.id   AF-A0A4U1BGJ0-F1
#
_cell.length_a   1.000
_cell.length_b   1.000
_cell.length_c   1.000
_cell.angle_alpha   90.00
_cell.angle_beta   90.00
_cell.angle_gamma   90.00
#
_symmetry.space_group_name_H-M   'P 1'
#
loop_
_entity.id
_entity.type
_entity.pdbx_description
1 polymer ?
#
loop_
_entity_poly.entity_id
_entity_poly.type
_entity_poly.pdbx_seq_one_letter_code
_entity_poly.pdbx_strand_id
1 'polypeptide(L)'
;MKNFCEKSLTYIHFMAAITLIFIALITILWSTYEIVEGVFLSDRGQFIPVVLQSVGAIIIAAAIIDVAQYMVEEDVFQEKELRNPEEARKTITKIMVIISIAVSIEGLVYIFKAGTENLEMLIYPASLIFVSSLSIVALGIYQKLSVSIERTTGSNAVLEADDEESNKSR
;
A
#
# COMPACT_ATOMS: atom_id res chain seq x y z
N MET A 1 -16.65 3.21 -30.07
CA MET A 1 -15.53 4.03 -29.57
C MET A 1 -15.18 3.75 -28.10
N LYS A 2 -16.16 3.63 -27.17
CA LYS A 2 -15.88 3.32 -25.75
C LYS A 2 -15.02 2.06 -25.54
N ASN A 3 -15.38 0.95 -26.19
CA ASN A 3 -14.65 -0.32 -26.05
C ASN A 3 -13.21 -0.28 -26.59
N PHE A 4 -12.86 0.66 -27.49
CA PHE A 4 -11.49 0.80 -28.00
C PHE A 4 -10.61 1.59 -27.04
N CYS A 5 -11.16 2.67 -26.46
CA CYS A 5 -10.48 3.48 -25.46
C CYS A 5 -10.19 2.66 -24.18
N GLU A 6 -11.18 1.90 -23.71
CA GLU A 6 -11.02 1.05 -22.52
C GLU A 6 -9.98 -0.04 -22.74
N LYS A 7 -10.02 -0.72 -23.89
CA LYS A 7 -9.05 -1.76 -24.23
C LYS A 7 -7.63 -1.22 -24.40
N SER A 8 -7.50 0.00 -24.93
CA SER A 8 -6.20 0.68 -25.02
C SER A 8 -5.67 1.10 -23.64
N LEU A 9 -6.55 1.54 -22.73
CA LEU A 9 -6.17 1.90 -21.37
C LEU A 9 -5.68 0.67 -20.59
N THR A 10 -6.45 -0.42 -20.60
CA THR A 10 -6.06 -1.68 -19.95
C THR A 10 -4.72 -2.20 -20.45
N TYR A 11 -4.44 -2.08 -21.75
CA TYR A 11 -3.14 -2.47 -22.31
C TYR A 11 -1.97 -1.64 -21.75
N ILE A 12 -2.16 -0.33 -21.59
CA ILE A 12 -1.15 0.57 -21.01
C ILE A 12 -0.90 0.23 -19.53
N HIS A 13 -1.97 0.01 -18.76
CA HIS A 13 -1.87 -0.37 -17.34
C HIS A 13 -1.13 -1.71 -17.16
N PHE A 14 -1.41 -2.69 -18.01
CA PHE A 14 -0.71 -3.97 -18.01
C PHE A 14 0.79 -3.83 -18.33
N MET A 15 1.15 -3.03 -19.34
CA MET A 15 2.55 -2.73 -19.66
C MET A 15 3.27 -1.99 -18.53
N ALA A 16 2.58 -1.06 -17.85
CA ALA A 16 3.12 -0.38 -16.69
C ALA A 16 3.40 -1.34 -15.53
N ALA A 17 2.45 -2.24 -15.22
CA ALA A 17 2.64 -3.25 -14.17
C ALA A 17 3.82 -4.19 -14.47
N ILE A 18 3.97 -4.66 -15.71
CA ILE A 18 5.14 -5.47 -16.11
C ILE A 18 6.44 -4.69 -15.90
N THR A 19 6.46 -3.41 -16.27
CA THR A 19 7.64 -2.56 -16.11
C THR A 19 8.00 -2.39 -14.64
N LEU A 20 7.02 -2.18 -13.77
CA LEU A 20 7.22 -2.11 -12.31
C LEU A 20 7.82 -3.41 -11.75
N ILE A 21 7.31 -4.58 -12.18
CA ILE A 21 7.85 -5.88 -11.77
C ILE A 21 9.32 -6.02 -12.23
N PHE A 22 9.63 -5.61 -13.45
CA PHE A 22 11.01 -5.64 -13.97
C PHE A 22 11.95 -4.75 -13.15
N ILE A 23 11.53 -3.52 -12.84
CA ILE A 23 12.31 -2.59 -12.01
C ILE A 23 12.55 -3.20 -10.64
N ALA A 24 11.51 -3.72 -9.98
CA ALA A 24 11.63 -4.35 -8.68
C ALA A 24 12.60 -5.55 -8.69
N LEU A 25 12.54 -6.40 -9.71
CA LEU A 25 13.47 -7.52 -9.87
C LEU A 25 14.92 -7.05 -10.02
N ILE A 26 15.16 -6.03 -10.85
CA ILE A 26 16.50 -5.45 -11.01
C ILE A 26 17.00 -4.90 -9.69
N THR A 27 16.17 -4.17 -8.95
CA THR A 27 16.51 -3.62 -7.63
C THR A 27 16.87 -4.72 -6.63
N ILE A 28 16.11 -5.82 -6.56
CA ILE A 28 16.39 -6.95 -5.67
C ILE A 28 17.71 -7.63 -6.04
N LEU A 29 17.93 -7.89 -7.34
CA LEU A 29 19.16 -8.54 -7.81
C LEU A 29 20.38 -7.68 -7.53
N TRP A 30 20.30 -6.38 -7.82
CA TRP A 30 21.37 -5.42 -7.56
C TRP A 30 21.70 -5.34 -6.06
N SER A 31 20.67 -5.22 -5.21
CA SER A 31 20.84 -5.14 -3.75
C SER A 31 21.45 -6.43 -3.19
N THR A 32 21.05 -7.58 -3.71
CA THR A 32 21.63 -8.88 -3.31
C THR A 32 23.09 -8.99 -3.72
N TYR A 33 23.43 -8.54 -4.93
CA TYR A 33 24.81 -8.49 -5.40
C TYR A 33 25.68 -7.60 -4.51
N GLU A 34 25.20 -6.41 -4.14
CA GLU A 34 25.90 -5.46 -3.28
C GLU A 34 26.21 -6.04 -1.88
N ILE A 35 25.27 -6.81 -1.30
CA ILE A 35 25.50 -7.53 -0.03
C ILE A 35 26.59 -8.59 -0.19
N VAL A 36 26.53 -9.40 -1.24
CA VAL A 36 27.53 -10.45 -1.51
C VAL A 36 28.91 -9.82 -1.68
N GLU A 37 29.02 -8.78 -2.50
CA GLU A 37 30.27 -8.03 -2.70
C GLU A 37 30.79 -7.47 -1.36
N GLY A 38 29.92 -6.87 -0.55
CA GLY A 38 30.24 -6.35 0.77
C GLY A 38 30.75 -7.41 1.77
N VAL A 39 30.27 -8.65 1.69
CA VAL A 39 30.76 -9.78 2.51
C VAL A 39 32.15 -10.23 2.07
N PHE A 40 32.44 -10.24 0.78
CA PHE A 40 33.67 -10.82 0.24
C PHE A 40 34.83 -9.81 0.11
N LEU A 41 34.56 -8.51 -0.06
CA LEU A 41 35.56 -7.52 -0.45
C LEU A 41 35.74 -6.34 0.53
N SER A 42 34.81 -6.10 1.46
CA SER A 42 34.81 -4.89 2.28
C SER A 42 35.30 -5.09 3.71
N ASP A 43 35.93 -4.04 4.25
CA ASP A 43 36.36 -3.93 5.65
C ASP A 43 35.15 -3.97 6.59
N ARG A 44 35.26 -4.61 7.78
CA ARG A 44 34.09 -4.91 8.65
C ARG A 44 33.25 -3.68 9.04
N GLY A 45 33.82 -2.48 8.97
CA GLY A 45 33.14 -1.23 9.30
C GLY A 45 32.05 -0.78 8.32
N GLN A 46 32.10 -1.19 7.04
CA GLN A 46 31.12 -0.77 6.03
C GLN A 46 30.04 -1.82 5.73
N PHE A 47 30.13 -3.01 6.34
CA PHE A 47 29.16 -4.08 6.12
C PHE A 47 27.74 -3.71 6.59
N ILE A 48 27.61 -3.15 7.80
CA ILE A 48 26.29 -2.82 8.38
C ILE A 48 25.55 -1.77 7.53
N PRO A 49 26.15 -0.62 7.14
CA PRO A 49 25.48 0.35 6.27
C PRO A 49 25.02 -0.23 4.92
N VAL A 50 25.87 -1.03 4.26
CA VAL A 50 25.53 -1.66 2.97
C VAL A 50 24.32 -2.58 3.12
N VAL A 51 24.34 -3.47 4.12
CA VAL A 51 23.21 -4.39 4.36
C VAL A 51 21.92 -3.62 4.65
N LEU A 52 21.97 -2.57 5.46
CA LEU A 52 20.78 -1.76 5.76
C LEU A 52 20.23 -1.07 4.51
N GLN A 53 21.10 -0.53 3.65
CA GLN A 53 20.70 0.10 2.39
C GLN A 53 20.08 -0.92 1.42
N SER A 54 20.70 -2.09 1.27
CA SER A 54 20.19 -3.16 0.41
C SER A 54 18.86 -3.71 0.93
N VAL A 55 18.68 -3.84 2.25
CA VAL A 55 17.40 -4.22 2.86
C VAL A 55 16.32 -3.19 2.54
N GLY A 56 16.60 -1.89 2.70
CA GLY A 56 15.67 -0.83 2.30
C GLY A 56 15.27 -0.89 0.82
N ALA A 57 16.24 -1.08 -0.08
CA ALA A 57 15.98 -1.23 -1.50
C ALA A 57 15.11 -2.46 -1.84
N ILE A 58 15.32 -3.59 -1.16
CA ILE A 58 14.48 -4.80 -1.30
C ILE A 58 13.05 -4.56 -0.81
N ILE A 59 12.87 -3.84 0.30
CA ILE A 59 11.54 -3.49 0.81
C ILE A 59 10.80 -2.57 -0.17
N ILE A 60 11.47 -1.57 -0.73
CA ILE A 60 10.90 -0.69 -1.75
C ILE A 60 10.48 -1.52 -2.98
N ALA A 61 11.35 -2.44 -3.42
CA ALA A 61 11.03 -3.34 -4.52
C ALA A 61 9.80 -4.23 -4.23
N ALA A 62 9.67 -4.75 -3.01
CA ALA A 62 8.48 -5.52 -2.60
C ALA A 62 7.20 -4.67 -2.67
N ALA A 63 7.25 -3.43 -2.18
CA ALA A 63 6.12 -2.50 -2.27
C ALA A 63 5.74 -2.19 -3.73
N ILE A 64 6.72 -2.06 -4.63
CA ILE A 64 6.49 -1.89 -6.07
C ILE A 64 5.79 -3.11 -6.66
N ILE A 65 6.17 -4.34 -6.26
CA ILE A 65 5.52 -5.58 -6.70
C ILE A 65 4.08 -5.63 -6.23
N ASP A 66 3.80 -5.27 -4.96
CA ASP A 66 2.44 -5.24 -4.42
C ASP A 66 1.54 -4.27 -5.21
N VAL A 67 2.06 -3.09 -5.56
CA VAL A 67 1.35 -2.11 -6.41
C VAL A 67 1.13 -2.66 -7.82
N ALA A 68 2.13 -3.31 -8.41
CA ALA A 68 2.01 -3.90 -9.74
C ALA A 68 0.97 -5.05 -9.77
N GLN A 69 0.96 -5.91 -8.75
CA GLN A 69 -0.06 -6.96 -8.61
C GLN A 69 -1.46 -6.37 -8.46
N TYR A 70 -1.59 -5.33 -7.63
CA TYR A 70 -2.86 -4.62 -7.47
C TYR A 70 -3.34 -4.01 -8.79
N MET A 71 -2.47 -3.38 -9.58
CA MET A 71 -2.83 -2.85 -10.91
C MET A 71 -3.29 -3.95 -11.88
N VAL A 72 -2.65 -5.12 -11.85
CA VAL A 72 -3.05 -6.25 -12.69
C VAL A 72 -4.40 -6.82 -12.25
N GLU A 73 -4.61 -7.00 -10.94
CA GLU A 73 -5.90 -7.49 -10.40
C GLU A 73 -7.06 -6.56 -10.75
N GLU A 74 -6.92 -5.26 -10.49
CA GLU A 74 -8.02 -4.29 -10.60
C GLU A 74 -8.32 -3.89 -12.06
N ASP A 75 -7.31 -3.67 -12.91
CA ASP A 75 -7.52 -3.14 -14.27
C ASP A 75 -7.66 -4.23 -15.35
N VAL A 76 -7.19 -5.46 -15.09
CA VAL A 76 -7.13 -6.54 -16.11
C VAL A 76 -8.10 -7.69 -15.80
N PHE A 77 -8.30 -8.05 -14.54
CA PHE A 77 -9.14 -9.20 -14.16
C PHE A 77 -10.51 -8.82 -13.61
N GLN A 78 -10.68 -7.62 -13.06
CA GLN A 78 -11.98 -7.16 -12.58
C GLN A 78 -12.73 -6.41 -13.69
N GLU A 79 -13.86 -6.95 -14.14
CA GLU A 79 -14.82 -6.13 -14.90
C GLU A 79 -15.21 -4.93 -14.02
N LYS A 80 -15.33 -3.74 -14.62
CA LYS A 80 -15.61 -2.45 -13.95
C LYS A 80 -16.98 -2.38 -13.26
N GLU A 81 -17.33 -3.33 -12.40
CA GLU A 81 -18.45 -3.25 -11.48
C GLU A 81 -17.98 -2.76 -10.11
N LEU A 82 -17.36 -1.58 -10.08
CA LEU A 82 -17.41 -0.74 -8.88
C LEU A 82 -18.85 -0.23 -8.69
N ARG A 83 -19.76 -1.14 -8.30
CA ARG A 83 -21.12 -0.79 -7.89
C ARG A 83 -21.36 -1.07 -6.41
N ASN A 84 -20.50 -1.85 -5.76
CA ASN A 84 -20.62 -2.08 -4.32
C ASN A 84 -19.72 -1.12 -3.52
N PRO A 85 -20.27 -0.15 -2.76
CA PRO A 85 -19.51 0.73 -1.89
C PRO A 85 -18.71 0.00 -0.79
N GLU A 86 -18.96 -1.28 -0.52
CA GLU A 86 -18.11 -2.12 0.33
C GLU A 86 -16.77 -2.48 -0.32
N GLU A 87 -16.75 -2.79 -1.62
CA GLU A 87 -15.53 -3.18 -2.34
C GLU A 87 -14.55 -2.01 -2.44
N ALA A 88 -15.05 -0.83 -2.81
CA ALA A 88 -14.25 0.40 -2.84
C ALA A 88 -13.58 0.69 -1.48
N ARG A 89 -14.28 0.44 -0.37
CA ARG A 89 -13.72 0.61 0.98
C ARG A 89 -12.64 -0.41 1.31
N LYS A 90 -12.86 -1.67 0.92
CA LYS A 90 -11.87 -2.74 1.11
C LYS A 90 -10.58 -2.43 0.34
N THR A 91 -10.71 -1.94 -0.89
CA THR A 91 -9.60 -1.50 -1.73
C THR A 91 -8.84 -0.32 -1.10
N ILE A 92 -9.54 0.75 -0.69
CA ILE A 92 -8.91 1.91 -0.01
C ILE A 92 -8.18 1.46 1.26
N THR A 93 -8.79 0.58 2.04
CA THR A 93 -8.18 0.05 3.28
C THR A 93 -6.92 -0.74 2.96
N LYS A 94 -6.95 -1.64 1.96
CA LYS A 94 -5.79 -2.42 1.51
C LYS A 94 -4.63 -1.50 1.10
N ILE A 95 -4.90 -0.49 0.29
CA ILE A 95 -3.88 0.47 -0.17
C ILE A 95 -3.28 1.25 1.00
N MET A 96 -4.11 1.79 1.90
CA MET A 96 -3.64 2.55 3.07
C MET A 96 -2.78 1.72 4.01
N VAL A 97 -3.11 0.43 4.19
CA VAL A 97 -2.28 -0.50 4.97
C VAL A 97 -0.93 -0.73 4.31
N ILE A 98 -0.89 -1.00 2.99
CA ILE A 98 0.36 -1.20 2.24
C ILE A 98 1.27 0.03 2.38
N ILE A 99 0.74 1.23 2.16
CA ILE A 99 1.51 2.48 2.28
C ILE A 99 2.02 2.67 3.71
N SER A 100 1.19 2.43 4.72
CA SER A 100 1.61 2.58 6.13
C SER A 100 2.71 1.59 6.49
N ILE A 101 2.62 0.34 6.06
CA ILE A 101 3.68 -0.66 6.27
C ILE A 101 4.98 -0.21 5.59
N ALA A 102 4.92 0.25 4.34
CA ALA A 102 6.10 0.73 3.62
C ALA A 102 6.79 1.90 4.34
N VAL A 103 6.04 2.93 4.77
CA VAL A 103 6.58 4.08 5.50
C VAL A 103 7.17 3.67 6.86
N SER A 104 6.51 2.76 7.58
CA SER A 104 7.04 2.22 8.85
C SER A 104 8.39 1.53 8.67
N ILE A 105 8.50 0.69 7.64
CA ILE A 105 9.74 -0.05 7.40
C ILE A 105 10.86 0.89 6.96
N GLU A 106 10.57 1.86 6.09
CA GLU A 106 11.53 2.89 5.69
C GLU A 106 12.05 3.67 6.90
N GLY A 107 11.15 4.08 7.80
CA GLY A 107 11.52 4.71 9.07
C GLY A 107 12.47 3.84 9.89
N LEU A 108 12.21 2.53 10.00
CA LEU A 108 13.06 1.61 10.74
C LEU A 108 14.46 1.45 10.12
N VAL A 109 14.56 1.34 8.79
CA VAL A 109 15.85 1.29 8.08
C VAL A 109 16.67 2.55 8.36
N TYR A 110 16.03 3.72 8.32
CA TYR A 110 16.70 4.99 8.63
C TYR A 110 17.09 5.14 10.11
N ILE A 111 16.34 4.55 11.05
CA ILE A 111 16.75 4.51 12.47
C ILE A 111 18.08 3.80 12.61
N PHE A 112 18.24 2.64 11.98
CA PHE A 112 19.49 1.88 12.06
C PHE A 112 20.64 2.65 11.40
N LYS A 113 20.40 3.29 10.25
CA LYS A 113 21.39 4.12 9.57
C LYS A 113 21.84 5.31 10.44
N ALA A 114 20.90 6.06 10.99
CA ALA A 114 21.19 7.19 11.88
C ALA A 114 21.91 6.74 13.16
N GLY A 115 21.56 5.57 13.71
CA GLY A 115 22.25 4.98 14.86
C GLY A 115 23.72 4.61 14.59
N THR A 116 24.08 4.33 13.33
CA THR A 116 25.47 4.04 12.93
C THR A 116 26.28 5.28 12.52
N GLU A 117 25.62 6.37 12.14
CA GLU A 117 26.28 7.59 11.65
C GLU A 117 26.28 8.71 12.70
N ASN A 118 25.12 9.29 13.00
CA ASN A 118 24.96 10.42 13.91
C ASN A 118 23.55 10.42 14.53
N LEU A 119 23.48 10.45 15.87
CA LEU A 119 22.22 10.47 16.62
C LEU A 119 21.35 11.71 16.32
N GLU A 120 21.92 12.82 15.86
CA GLU A 120 21.16 14.02 15.46
C GLU A 120 20.26 13.76 14.24
N MET A 121 20.60 12.78 13.39
CA MET A 121 19.79 12.42 12.21
C MET A 121 18.56 11.60 12.56
N LEU A 122 18.35 11.23 13.83
CA LEU A 122 17.27 10.36 14.27
C LEU A 122 15.87 10.99 14.13
N ILE A 123 15.80 12.32 13.99
CA ILE A 123 14.55 13.07 13.88
C ILE A 123 13.75 12.71 12.62
N TYR A 124 14.41 12.51 11.49
CA TYR A 124 13.76 12.13 10.23
C TYR A 124 13.12 10.73 10.33
N PRO A 125 13.85 9.66 10.67
CA PRO A 125 13.25 8.35 10.89
C PRO A 125 12.14 8.35 11.95
N ALA A 126 12.31 9.08 13.07
CA ALA A 126 11.28 9.20 14.09
C ALA A 126 9.99 9.85 13.53
N SER A 127 10.14 10.86 12.67
CA SER A 127 9.01 11.49 11.99
C SER A 127 8.28 10.53 11.04
N LEU A 128 9.00 9.65 10.33
CA LEU A 128 8.38 8.63 9.47
C LEU A 128 7.56 7.63 10.27
N ILE A 129 8.10 7.14 11.40
CA ILE A 129 7.37 6.23 12.30
C ILE A 129 6.13 6.93 12.88
N PHE A 130 6.24 8.21 13.24
CA PHE A 130 5.11 9.00 13.73
C PHE A 130 4.03 9.16 12.65
N VAL A 131 4.40 9.53 11.42
CA VAL A 131 3.48 9.68 10.29
C VAL A 131 2.79 8.36 9.97
N SER A 132 3.52 7.25 9.94
CA SER A 132 2.91 5.94 9.70
C SER A 132 1.91 5.55 10.79
N SER A 133 2.26 5.79 12.06
CA SER A 133 1.34 5.54 13.18
C SER A 133 0.07 6.39 13.05
N LEU A 134 0.21 7.66 12.66
CA LEU A 134 -0.91 8.55 12.40
C LEU A 134 -1.79 8.07 11.24
N SER A 135 -1.18 7.55 10.16
CA SER A 135 -1.90 6.97 9.02
C SER A 135 -2.76 5.78 9.43
N ILE A 136 -2.24 4.88 10.29
CA ILE A 136 -3.01 3.75 10.83
C ILE A 136 -4.18 4.23 11.70
N VAL A 137 -3.96 5.24 12.55
CA VAL A 137 -5.02 5.83 13.38
C VAL A 137 -6.09 6.49 12.50
N ALA A 138 -5.68 7.27 11.49
CA ALA A 138 -6.59 7.89 10.54
C ALA A 138 -7.41 6.86 9.77
N LEU A 139 -6.79 5.74 9.38
CA LEU A 139 -7.48 4.62 8.76
C LEU A 139 -8.50 3.98 9.70
N GLY A 140 -8.18 3.83 11.00
CA GLY A 140 -9.12 3.35 12.01
C GLY A 140 -10.33 4.29 12.17
N ILE A 141 -10.11 5.60 12.15
CA ILE A 141 -11.18 6.61 12.18
C ILE A 141 -12.05 6.52 10.92
N TYR A 142 -11.43 6.42 9.75
CA TYR A 142 -12.13 6.24 8.47
C TYR A 142 -13.05 5.02 8.51
N GLN A 143 -12.53 3.86 8.92
CA GLN A 143 -13.33 2.63 9.02
C GLN A 143 -14.53 2.79 9.98
N LYS A 144 -14.32 3.42 11.14
CA LYS A 144 -15.40 3.67 12.12
C LYS A 144 -16.51 4.55 11.52
N LEU A 145 -16.14 5.63 10.82
CA LEU A 145 -17.10 6.54 10.22
C LEU A 145 -17.85 5.86 9.05
N SER A 146 -17.14 5.12 8.22
CA SER A 146 -17.72 4.37 7.10
C SER A 146 -18.78 3.36 7.55
N VAL A 147 -18.50 2.56 8.60
CA VAL A 147 -19.47 1.59 9.15
C VAL A 147 -20.68 2.28 9.79
N SER A 148 -20.48 3.46 10.40
CA SER A 148 -21.57 4.23 11.02
C SER A 148 -22.63 4.68 10.01
N ILE A 149 -22.21 5.05 8.80
CA ILE A 149 -23.12 5.53 7.75
C ILE A 149 -24.01 4.39 7.24
N GLU A 150 -23.45 3.19 7.02
CA GLU A 150 -24.22 2.02 6.57
C GLU A 150 -25.26 1.56 7.59
N ARG A 151 -24.91 1.56 8.88
CA ARG A 151 -25.88 1.23 9.94
C ARG A 151 -27.05 2.21 9.98
N THR A 152 -26.79 3.49 9.71
CA THR A 152 -27.83 4.53 9.72
C THR A 152 -28.72 4.41 8.47
N THR A 153 -28.14 4.23 7.29
CA THR A 153 -28.89 4.06 6.04
C THR A 153 -29.68 2.75 6.01
N GLY A 154 -29.08 1.65 6.47
CA GLY A 154 -29.74 0.35 6.56
C GLY A 154 -30.87 0.34 7.60
N SER A 155 -30.67 0.98 8.76
CA SER A 155 -31.75 1.12 9.76
C SER A 155 -32.90 1.99 9.25
N ASN A 156 -32.61 3.09 8.55
CA ASN A 156 -33.67 3.95 8.00
C ASN A 156 -34.47 3.26 6.89
N ALA A 157 -33.82 2.48 6.03
CA ALA A 157 -34.50 1.71 4.99
C ALA A 157 -35.40 0.59 5.55
N VAL A 158 -35.00 -0.04 6.67
CA VAL A 158 -35.83 -1.04 7.36
C VAL A 158 -37.04 -0.39 8.03
N LEU A 159 -36.88 0.80 8.62
CA LEU A 159 -37.98 1.55 9.23
C LEU A 159 -39.00 2.04 8.18
N GLU A 160 -38.55 2.52 7.02
CA GLU A 160 -39.44 2.90 5.91
C GLU A 160 -40.22 1.70 5.34
N ALA A 161 -39.60 0.52 5.27
CA ALA A 161 -40.27 -0.69 4.78
C ALA A 161 -41.36 -1.19 5.74
N ASP A 162 -41.12 -1.13 7.04
CA ASP A 162 -42.10 -1.52 8.07
C ASP A 162 -43.31 -0.56 8.11
N ASP A 163 -43.06 0.74 7.90
CA ASP A 163 -44.10 1.78 7.83
C ASP A 163 -44.97 1.64 6.57
N GLU A 164 -44.39 1.28 5.41
CA GLU A 164 -45.16 1.01 4.18
C GLU A 164 -46.02 -0.26 4.27
N GLU A 165 -45.53 -1.31 4.92
CA GLU A 165 -46.25 -2.59 5.07
C GLU A 165 -47.40 -2.48 6.10
N SER A 166 -47.18 -1.70 7.16
CA SER A 166 -48.21 -1.28 8.13
C SER A 166 -49.34 -0.46 7.50
N ASN A 167 -49.03 0.43 6.55
CA ASN A 167 -50.03 1.28 5.91
C ASN A 167 -50.85 0.55 4.81
N LYS A 168 -50.33 -0.56 4.27
CA LYS A 168 -51.04 -1.38 3.26
C LYS A 168 -52.05 -2.37 3.85
N SER A 169 -52.00 -2.61 5.16
CA SER A 169 -52.84 -3.59 5.87
C SER A 169 -54.04 -2.97 6.61
N ARG A 170 -54.24 -1.64 6.46
CA ARG A 170 -55.43 -0.88 6.90
C ARG A 170 -56.30 -0.49 5.70
#